data_AF-A0A7V2AM65-F1
#
_entry.id   AF-A0A7V2AM65-F1
#
_cell.length_a   1.000
_cell.length_b   1.000
_cell.length_c   1.000
_cell.angle_alpha   90.00
_cell.angle_beta   90.00
_cell.angle_gamma   90.00
#
_symmetry.space_group_name_H-M   'P 1'
#
loop_
_entity.id
_entity.type
_entity.pdbx_description
1 polymer ?
#
loop_
_entity_poly.entity_id
_entity_poly.type
_entity_poly.pdbx_seq_one_letter_code
_entity_poly.pdbx_strand_id
1 'polypeptide(L)'
;AQDARRIGLVDDVVDADDLDSHAEKLIAMLLQNGPAAMTAIKGLIFSLQGHPFDQSVVAETVEGIAHIRASDEGKEGIAAFLEKRRPAWDREPNDV
;
A
#
# COMPACT_ATOMS: atom_id res chain seq x y z
N ALA A 1 15.14 2.27 20.85
CA ALA A 1 13.91 1.96 20.09
C ALA A 1 12.81 2.99 20.34
N GLN A 2 12.41 3.24 21.59
CA GLN A 2 11.31 4.17 21.92
C GLN A 2 11.52 5.60 21.39
N ASP A 3 12.73 6.16 21.52
CA ASP A 3 13.03 7.47 20.95
C ASP A 3 12.97 7.51 19.43
N ALA A 4 13.39 6.44 18.74
CA ALA A 4 13.31 6.34 17.29
C ALA A 4 11.85 6.38 16.81
N ARG A 5 10.94 5.71 17.53
CA ARG A 5 9.50 5.78 17.26
C ARG A 5 8.94 7.18 17.52
N ARG A 6 9.33 7.79 18.63
CA ARG A 6 8.88 9.15 19.01
C ARG A 6 9.21 10.20 17.94
N ILE A 7 10.37 10.07 17.28
CA ILE A 7 10.79 11.00 16.22
C ILE A 7 10.33 10.59 14.81
N GLY A 8 9.62 9.46 14.67
CA GLY A 8 9.12 8.96 13.38
C GLY A 8 10.17 8.25 12.51
N LEU A 9 11.27 7.78 13.09
CA LEU A 9 12.27 6.98 12.36
C LEU A 9 11.81 5.53 12.15
N VAL A 10 10.99 5.01 13.07
CA VAL A 10 10.35 3.69 12.97
C VAL A 10 8.87 3.82 13.36
N ASP A 11 8.00 3.04 12.74
CA ASP A 11 6.55 3.10 13.01
C ASP A 11 6.17 2.35 14.31
N ASP A 12 6.75 1.16 14.51
CA ASP A 12 6.43 0.27 15.61
C ASP A 12 7.67 -0.14 16.43
N VAL A 13 7.44 -0.38 17.72
CA VAL A 13 8.42 -0.95 18.65
C VAL A 13 7.71 -2.04 19.43
N VAL A 14 8.18 -3.27 19.28
CA VAL A 14 7.65 -4.48 19.93
C VAL A 14 8.77 -5.15 20.75
N ASP A 15 8.39 -6.05 21.65
CA ASP A 15 9.35 -6.90 22.35
C ASP A 15 10.06 -7.84 21.36
N ALA A 16 11.28 -8.25 21.68
CA ALA A 16 12.10 -9.04 20.77
C ALA A 16 11.43 -10.37 20.40
N ASP A 17 10.73 -11.00 21.35
CA ASP A 17 10.02 -12.26 21.16
C ASP A 17 8.80 -12.13 20.24
N ASP A 18 8.28 -10.91 20.06
CA ASP A 18 7.10 -10.63 19.22
C ASP A 18 7.46 -10.17 17.79
N LEU A 19 8.74 -9.90 17.52
CA LEU A 19 9.21 -9.26 16.28
C LEU A 19 8.74 -9.99 15.02
N ASP A 20 8.95 -11.30 14.95
CA ASP A 20 8.58 -12.11 13.79
C ASP A 20 7.06 -12.11 13.59
N SER A 21 6.30 -12.28 14.66
CA SER A 21 4.83 -12.27 14.59
C SER A 21 4.26 -10.92 14.15
N HIS A 22 4.94 -9.81 14.51
CA HIS A 22 4.55 -8.47 14.08
C HIS A 22 4.88 -8.25 12.60
N ALA A 23 6.07 -8.68 12.16
CA ALA A 23 6.49 -8.62 10.76
C ALA A 23 5.55 -9.45 9.87
N GLU A 24 5.19 -10.67 10.28
CA GLU A 24 4.26 -11.52 9.53
C GLU A 24 2.88 -10.87 9.35
N LYS A 25 2.36 -10.20 10.39
CA LYS A 25 1.09 -9.46 10.29
C LYS A 25 1.18 -8.34 9.26
N LEU A 26 2.27 -7.56 9.28
CA LEU A 26 2.49 -6.48 8.32
C LEU A 26 2.63 -7.01 6.89
N ILE A 27 3.39 -8.09 6.70
CA ILE A 27 3.55 -8.75 5.40
C ILE A 27 2.19 -9.25 4.89
N ALA A 28 1.42 -9.94 5.73
CA ALA A 28 0.09 -10.44 5.38
C ALA A 28 -0.88 -9.31 5.01
N MET A 29 -0.82 -8.16 5.68
CA MET A 29 -1.60 -6.98 5.31
C MET A 29 -1.17 -6.38 3.98
N LEU A 30 0.15 -6.29 3.74
CA LEU A 30 0.68 -5.70 2.51
C LEU A 30 0.37 -6.56 1.28
N LEU A 31 0.46 -7.89 1.42
CA LEU A 31 0.20 -8.84 0.33
C LEU A 31 -1.26 -8.88 -0.12
N GLN A 32 -2.20 -8.37 0.67
CA GLN A 32 -3.61 -8.23 0.26
C GLN A 32 -3.81 -7.11 -0.80
N ASN A 33 -2.83 -6.24 -1.01
CA ASN A 33 -2.95 -5.11 -1.92
C ASN A 33 -2.45 -5.45 -3.33
N GLY A 34 -3.05 -4.80 -4.33
CA GLY A 34 -2.61 -4.92 -5.72
C GLY A 34 -1.15 -4.43 -5.88
N PRO A 35 -0.23 -5.24 -6.44
CA PRO A 35 1.18 -4.88 -6.53
C PRO A 35 1.44 -3.66 -7.43
N ALA A 36 0.67 -3.47 -8.50
CA ALA A 36 0.81 -2.29 -9.35
C ALA A 36 0.31 -1.03 -8.61
N ALA A 37 -0.79 -1.14 -7.86
CA ALA A 37 -1.32 -0.06 -7.04
C ALA A 37 -0.34 0.38 -5.94
N MET A 38 0.27 -0.58 -5.23
CA MET A 38 1.28 -0.30 -4.21
C MET A 38 2.53 0.37 -4.78
N THR A 39 2.96 -0.05 -5.97
CA THR A 39 4.07 0.60 -6.68
C THR A 39 3.72 2.03 -7.08
N ALA A 40 2.55 2.23 -7.70
CA ALA A 40 2.10 3.52 -8.20
C ALA A 40 1.96 4.55 -7.07
N ILE A 41 1.33 4.18 -5.95
CA ILE A 41 1.12 5.11 -4.83
C ILE A 41 2.44 5.49 -4.15
N LYS A 42 3.40 4.56 -4.02
CA LYS A 42 4.74 4.89 -3.52
C LYS A 42 5.45 5.85 -4.45
N GLY A 43 5.40 5.60 -5.75
CA GLY A 43 5.96 6.50 -6.76
C GLY A 43 5.38 7.93 -6.66
N LEU A 44 4.06 8.04 -6.54
CA LEU A 44 3.37 9.31 -6.37
C LEU A 44 3.75 10.03 -5.07
N ILE A 45 3.84 9.32 -3.94
CA ILE A 45 4.28 9.92 -2.67
C ILE A 45 5.68 10.53 -2.81
N PHE A 46 6.60 9.81 -3.47
CA PHE A 46 7.97 10.30 -3.67
C PHE A 46 8.06 11.44 -4.69
N SER A 47 7.22 11.47 -5.74
CA SER A 47 7.22 12.57 -6.71
C SER A 47 6.74 13.88 -6.09
N LEU A 48 5.81 13.80 -5.13
CA LEU A 48 5.24 14.97 -4.46
C LEU A 48 6.07 15.45 -3.26
N GLN A 49 7.09 14.70 -2.85
CA GLN A 49 7.87 15.03 -1.66
C GLN A 49 8.61 16.36 -1.82
N GLY A 50 8.41 17.29 -0.88
CA GLY A 50 9.08 18.59 -0.88
C GLY A 50 8.40 19.66 -1.75
N HIS A 51 7.32 19.31 -2.47
CA HIS A 51 6.50 20.27 -3.17
C HIS A 51 5.50 20.98 -2.21
N PRO A 52 5.23 22.28 -2.39
CA PRO A 52 4.16 22.95 -1.66
C PRO A 52 2.81 22.34 -2.04
N PHE A 53 1.89 22.27 -1.08
CA PHE A 53 0.54 21.81 -1.35
C PHE A 53 -0.23 22.86 -2.16
N ASP A 54 -0.25 22.68 -3.48
CA ASP A 54 -0.89 23.58 -4.43
C ASP A 54 -1.74 22.84 -5.47
N GLN A 55 -2.31 23.59 -6.41
CA GLN A 55 -3.19 23.03 -7.43
C GLN A 55 -2.47 22.05 -8.38
N SER A 56 -1.16 22.17 -8.56
CA SER A 56 -0.38 21.26 -9.40
C SER A 56 -0.22 19.90 -8.73
N VAL A 57 0.12 19.88 -7.44
CA VAL A 57 0.19 18.67 -6.62
C VAL A 57 -1.16 17.96 -6.56
N VAL A 58 -2.25 18.72 -6.42
CA VAL A 58 -3.62 18.17 -6.45
C VAL A 58 -3.92 17.54 -7.81
N ALA A 59 -3.59 18.22 -8.91
CA ALA A 59 -3.82 17.70 -10.26
C ALA A 59 -3.04 16.40 -10.53
N GLU A 60 -1.75 16.37 -10.19
CA GLU A 60 -0.90 15.17 -10.33
C GLU A 60 -1.43 14.01 -9.47
N THR A 61 -1.86 14.30 -8.24
CA THR A 61 -2.44 13.28 -7.34
C THR A 61 -3.72 12.68 -7.93
N VAL A 62 -4.62 13.54 -8.43
CA VAL A 62 -5.88 13.11 -9.05
C VAL A 62 -5.60 12.25 -10.27
N GLU A 63 -4.69 12.68 -11.14
CA GLU A 63 -4.33 11.95 -12.35
C GLU A 63 -3.72 10.58 -12.03
N GLY A 64 -2.73 10.53 -11.13
CA GLY A 64 -2.08 9.29 -10.71
C GLY A 64 -3.05 8.28 -10.10
N ILE A 65 -3.94 8.73 -9.20
CA ILE A 65 -4.96 7.88 -8.58
C ILE A 65 -6.00 7.43 -9.61
N ALA A 66 -6.46 8.32 -10.49
CA ALA A 66 -7.44 7.98 -11.52
C ALA A 66 -6.88 6.94 -12.50
N HIS A 67 -5.64 7.11 -12.93
CA HIS A 67 -4.95 6.19 -13.85
C HIS A 67 -4.87 4.77 -13.27
N ILE A 68 -4.38 4.63 -12.02
CA ILE A 68 -4.26 3.29 -11.41
C ILE A 68 -5.62 2.66 -11.10
N ARG A 69 -6.64 3.45 -10.74
CA ARG A 69 -8.01 2.93 -10.56
C ARG A 69 -8.64 2.47 -11.87
N ALA A 70 -8.31 3.10 -13.00
CA ALA A 70 -8.81 2.73 -14.32
C ALA A 70 -8.04 1.56 -14.96
N SER A 71 -6.93 1.13 -14.36
CA SER A 71 -6.14 -0.03 -14.80
C SER A 71 -6.92 -1.34 -14.65
N ASP A 72 -6.41 -2.42 -15.26
CA ASP A 72 -7.02 -3.74 -15.14
C ASP A 72 -6.94 -4.27 -13.70
N GLU A 73 -5.85 -4.02 -12.98
CA GLU A 73 -5.72 -4.36 -11.55
C GLU A 73 -6.74 -3.57 -10.70
N GLY A 74 -6.92 -2.27 -11.00
CA GLY A 74 -7.91 -1.43 -10.31
C GLY A 74 -9.34 -1.91 -10.52
N LYS A 75 -9.71 -2.26 -11.75
CA LYS A 75 -11.03 -2.81 -12.10
C LYS A 75 -11.26 -4.16 -11.42
N GLU A 76 -10.26 -5.04 -11.42
CA GLU A 76 -10.33 -6.34 -10.76
C GLU A 76 -10.52 -6.20 -9.25
N GLY A 77 -9.83 -5.27 -8.60
CA GLY A 77 -10.02 -5.03 -7.16
C GLY A 77 -11.43 -4.58 -6.80
N ILE A 78 -11.99 -3.67 -7.60
CA ILE A 78 -13.37 -3.21 -7.43
C ILE A 78 -14.35 -4.37 -7.68
N ALA A 79 -14.15 -5.14 -8.74
CA ALA A 79 -15.00 -6.29 -9.07
C ALA A 79 -14.96 -7.34 -7.96
N ALA A 80 -13.77 -7.74 -7.50
CA ALA A 80 -13.57 -8.70 -6.42
C ALA A 80 -14.27 -8.28 -5.12
N PHE A 81 -14.16 -6.99 -4.75
CA PHE A 81 -14.87 -6.44 -3.59
C PHE A 81 -16.40 -6.54 -3.73
N LEU A 82 -16.94 -6.13 -4.89
CA LEU A 82 -18.39 -6.18 -5.15
C LEU A 82 -18.92 -7.61 -5.20
N GLU A 83 -18.14 -8.54 -5.74
CA GLU A 83 -18.45 -9.96 -5.87
C GLU A 83 -18.16 -10.76 -4.59
N LYS A 84 -17.61 -10.11 -3.55
CA LYS A 84 -17.21 -10.74 -2.27
C LYS A 84 -16.28 -11.94 -2.44
N ARG A 85 -15.35 -11.83 -3.39
CA ARG A 85 -14.29 -12.81 -3.63
C ARG A 85 -12.93 -12.17 -3.41
N ARG A 86 -11.89 -13.00 -3.31
CA ARG A 86 -10.52 -12.50 -3.33
C ARG A 86 -10.17 -11.98 -4.74
N PRO A 87 -9.38 -10.91 -4.83
CA PRO A 87 -8.85 -10.46 -6.12
C PRO A 87 -7.79 -11.43 -6.63
N ALA A 88 -7.58 -11.46 -7.95
CA ALA A 88 -6.72 -12.44 -8.60
C ALA A 88 -5.24 -12.46 -8.14
N TRP A 89 -4.75 -11.39 -7.50
CA TRP A 89 -3.40 -11.29 -6.94
C TRP A 89 -3.26 -11.85 -5.52
N ASP A 90 -4.36 -11.98 -4.77
CA ASP A 90 -4.37 -12.53 -3.41
C ASP A 90 -4.64 -14.04 -3.45
N ARG A 91 -3.65 -14.79 -3.96
CA ARG A 91 -3.68 -16.26 -4.06
C ARG A 91 -3.03 -16.89 -2.83
N GLU A 92 -3.51 -18.06 -2.41
CA GLU A 92 -2.84 -18.80 -1.34
C GLU A 92 -1.55 -19.45 -1.86
N PRO A 93 -0.54 -19.68 -1.00
CA PRO A 93 0.74 -20.29 -1.37
C PRO A 93 0.64 -21.67 -2.08
N ASN A 94 -0.52 -22.33 -2.03
CA ASN A 94 -0.76 -23.65 -2.61
C ASN A 94 -1.51 -23.63 -3.96
N ASP A 95 -1.73 -22.46 -4.58
CA ASP A 95 -2.42 -22.33 -5.88
C ASP A 95 -1.50 -22.59 -7.11
N VAL A 96 -0.48 -23.45 -7.00
CA VAL A 96 0.41 -23.88 -8.11
C VAL A 96 0.36 -25.38 -8.38
#